data_AF-A0A2S4VGH2-F1
#
_entry.id   AF-A0A2S4VGH2-F1
#
_cell.length_a   1.000
_cell.length_b   1.000
_cell.length_c   1.000
_cell.angle_alpha   90.00
_cell.angle_beta   90.00
_cell.angle_gamma   90.00
#
_symmetry.space_group_name_H-M   'P 1'
#
loop_
_entity.id
_entity.type
_entity.pdbx_description
1 polymer ?
#
loop_
_entity_poly.entity_id
_entity_poly.type
_entity_poly.pdbx_seq_one_letter_code
_entity_poly.pdbx_strand_id
1 'polypeptide(L)'
;MDYYSIVGVSASADSNQITSAYRKASLKVHPDRNPDDPLASEKFQALKAAFEILQDPIKRAEFDSKRVAQAARAARFEGLDNKRKAMTRDLEAREQAYLKQQTESLQKNAKIRKLDDIKAAGLKLRQARMSAESNLANPVPTTTTSDTLPTSSEMPTPSSFTSKPVESCDTLQCTLRFKWTKKKLPGLETVEDLSTRICCSCSSITSSDIESIVISTKNSSTEDTGGAKLGGTTGTLSSSKKGTAVVCFKSIALCNRFFEFAKDDPSWSNCTVTRLCPTS
;
A
#
# COMPACT_ATOMS: atom_id res chain seq x y z
N MET A 1 -1.08 23.93 30.79
CA MET A 1 -2.48 24.32 31.02
C MET A 1 -2.89 25.29 29.93
N ASP A 2 -4.10 25.13 29.39
CA ASP A 2 -4.63 26.02 28.36
C ASP A 2 -5.58 27.05 28.98
N TYR A 3 -5.14 28.30 29.11
CA TYR A 3 -5.91 29.37 29.75
C TYR A 3 -7.21 29.70 29.00
N TYR A 4 -7.22 29.54 27.67
CA TYR A 4 -8.42 29.76 26.85
C TYR A 4 -9.50 28.73 27.16
N SER A 5 -9.11 27.47 27.31
CA SER A 5 -10.02 26.39 27.69
C SER A 5 -10.58 26.56 29.11
N ILE A 6 -9.79 27.08 30.06
CA ILE A 6 -10.24 27.35 31.44
C ILE A 6 -11.31 28.44 31.48
N VAL A 7 -11.12 29.52 30.71
CA VAL A 7 -12.12 30.61 30.61
C VAL A 7 -13.31 30.22 29.71
N GLY A 8 -13.13 29.23 28.83
CA GLY A 8 -14.16 28.73 27.91
C GLY A 8 -14.30 29.59 26.66
N VAL A 9 -13.18 30.09 26.13
CA VAL A 9 -13.13 30.95 24.92
C VAL A 9 -12.17 30.38 23.89
N SER A 10 -12.35 30.76 22.62
CA SER A 10 -11.37 30.42 21.58
C SER A 10 -10.10 31.26 21.72
N ALA A 11 -8.96 30.76 21.21
CA ALA A 11 -7.71 31.52 21.14
C ALA A 11 -7.84 32.85 20.37
N SER A 12 -8.75 32.91 19.40
CA SER A 12 -9.06 34.09 18.58
C SER A 12 -10.03 35.08 19.26
N ALA A 13 -10.43 34.85 20.51
CA ALA A 13 -11.42 35.70 21.19
C ALA A 13 -10.87 37.11 21.48
N ASP A 14 -11.74 38.11 21.36
CA ASP A 14 -11.41 39.49 21.69
C ASP A 14 -11.38 39.71 23.23
N SER A 15 -10.67 40.75 23.67
CA SER A 15 -10.56 41.17 25.08
C SER A 15 -11.93 41.34 25.78
N ASN A 16 -12.91 41.89 25.06
CA ASN A 16 -14.29 42.06 25.54
C ASN A 16 -15.00 40.72 25.76
N GLN A 17 -14.77 39.76 24.85
CA GLN A 17 -15.33 38.41 24.95
C GLN A 17 -14.71 37.63 26.11
N ILE A 18 -13.40 37.76 26.31
CA ILE A 18 -12.67 37.15 27.45
C ILE A 18 -13.23 37.67 28.77
N THR A 19 -13.43 38.99 28.90
CA THR A 19 -14.00 39.60 30.11
C THR A 19 -15.42 39.13 30.37
N SER A 20 -16.25 39.07 29.32
CA SER A 20 -17.63 38.60 29.41
C SER A 20 -17.72 37.13 29.80
N ALA A 21 -16.86 36.29 29.22
CA ALA A 21 -16.78 34.87 29.54
C ALA A 21 -16.29 34.64 30.97
N TYR A 22 -15.26 35.36 31.42
CA TYR A 22 -14.77 35.31 32.79
C TYR A 22 -15.86 35.63 33.81
N ARG A 23 -16.66 36.69 33.60
CA ARG A 23 -17.78 37.02 34.48
C ARG A 23 -18.81 35.89 34.58
N LYS A 24 -19.16 35.29 33.43
CA LYS A 24 -20.10 34.15 33.37
C LYS A 24 -19.53 32.90 34.04
N ALA A 25 -18.25 32.59 33.82
CA ALA A 25 -17.59 31.43 34.41
C ALA A 25 -17.40 31.60 35.91
N SER A 26 -17.00 32.80 36.36
CA SER A 26 -16.81 33.15 37.76
C SER A 26 -18.07 32.91 38.59
N LEU A 27 -19.23 33.37 38.11
CA LEU A 27 -20.51 33.13 38.78
C LEU A 27 -20.88 31.64 38.90
N LYS A 28 -20.38 30.79 37.98
CA LYS A 28 -20.63 29.35 38.00
C LYS A 28 -19.74 28.61 38.99
N VAL A 29 -18.49 29.04 39.17
CA VAL A 29 -17.50 28.36 40.04
C VAL A 29 -17.24 29.11 41.35
N HIS A 30 -18.01 30.15 41.66
CA HIS A 30 -17.82 30.93 42.88
C HIS A 30 -18.06 30.07 44.14
N PRO A 31 -17.17 30.10 45.15
CA PRO A 31 -17.31 29.26 46.35
C PRO A 31 -18.56 29.60 47.17
N ASP A 32 -18.97 30.87 47.22
CA ASP A 32 -20.19 31.30 47.93
C ASP A 32 -21.49 30.72 47.33
N ARG A 33 -21.53 30.50 46.01
CA ARG A 33 -22.70 29.92 45.33
C ARG A 33 -22.66 28.40 45.28
N ASN A 34 -21.49 27.80 45.53
CA ASN A 34 -21.28 26.35 45.51
C ASN A 34 -20.57 25.91 46.79
N PRO A 35 -21.17 26.10 47.98
CA PRO A 35 -20.57 25.71 49.24
C PRO A 35 -20.34 24.18 49.34
N ASP A 36 -21.09 23.40 48.56
CA ASP A 36 -21.03 21.93 48.56
C ASP A 36 -19.92 21.35 47.67
N ASP A 37 -19.30 22.14 46.77
CA ASP A 37 -18.21 21.68 45.90
C ASP A 37 -16.85 22.09 46.48
N PRO A 38 -16.07 21.16 47.08
CA PRO A 38 -14.75 21.46 47.61
C PRO A 38 -13.73 21.89 46.53
N LEU A 39 -13.99 21.57 45.24
CA LEU A 39 -13.14 21.96 44.12
C LEU A 39 -13.50 23.35 43.56
N ALA A 40 -14.58 23.99 44.03
CA ALA A 40 -14.99 25.31 43.54
C ALA A 40 -13.90 26.36 43.76
N SER A 41 -13.24 26.33 44.93
CA SER A 41 -12.13 27.25 45.25
C SER A 41 -10.94 27.09 44.29
N GLU A 42 -10.54 25.85 44.01
CA GLU A 42 -9.41 25.56 43.11
C GLU A 42 -9.74 25.97 41.67
N LYS A 43 -10.94 25.63 41.17
CA LYS A 43 -11.42 26.03 39.84
C LYS A 43 -11.48 27.55 39.70
N PHE A 44 -11.96 28.25 40.74
CA PHE A 44 -12.00 29.71 40.76
C PHE A 44 -10.59 30.32 40.73
N GLN A 45 -9.65 29.75 41.47
CA GLN A 45 -8.26 30.20 41.47
C GLN A 45 -7.59 29.99 40.10
N ALA A 46 -7.81 28.84 39.45
CA ALA A 46 -7.35 28.57 38.09
C ALA A 46 -7.98 29.53 37.07
N LEU A 47 -9.28 29.81 37.20
CA LEU A 47 -9.99 30.76 36.34
C LEU A 47 -9.44 32.18 36.50
N LYS A 48 -9.16 32.61 37.73
CA LYS A 48 -8.56 33.92 38.03
C LYS A 48 -7.16 34.04 37.42
N ALA A 49 -6.31 33.02 37.59
CA ALA A 49 -4.96 33.01 37.02
C ALA A 49 -4.99 33.05 35.48
N ALA A 50 -5.92 32.31 34.86
CA ALA A 50 -6.11 32.34 33.41
C ALA A 50 -6.53 33.75 32.94
N PHE A 51 -7.48 34.38 33.63
CA PHE A 51 -7.94 35.72 33.27
C PHE A 51 -6.85 36.78 33.40
N GLU A 52 -6.03 36.73 34.46
CA GLU A 52 -4.93 37.69 34.66
C GLU A 52 -3.92 37.69 33.49
N ILE A 53 -3.63 36.52 32.93
CA ILE A 53 -2.72 36.38 31.80
C ILE A 53 -3.38 36.81 30.49
N LEU A 54 -4.68 36.50 30.31
CA LEU A 54 -5.40 36.79 29.07
C LEU A 54 -5.90 38.24 28.96
N GLN A 55 -6.07 38.94 30.09
CA GLN A 55 -6.52 40.33 30.13
C GLN A 55 -5.42 41.30 29.69
N ASP A 56 -4.17 41.04 30.07
CA ASP A 56 -3.03 41.88 29.71
C ASP A 56 -2.50 41.48 28.31
N PRO A 57 -2.48 42.42 27.33
CA PRO A 57 -2.03 42.13 25.98
C PRO A 57 -0.58 41.63 25.92
N ILE A 58 0.29 42.10 26.83
CA ILE A 58 1.71 41.72 26.87
C ILE A 58 1.83 40.27 27.35
N LYS A 59 1.21 39.94 28.49
CA LYS A 59 1.22 38.57 29.03
C LYS A 59 0.56 37.58 28.07
N ARG A 60 -0.51 37.99 27.40
CA ARG A 60 -1.18 37.18 26.37
C ARG A 60 -0.25 36.88 25.20
N ALA A 61 0.43 37.89 24.67
CA ALA A 61 1.37 37.72 23.55
C ALA A 61 2.54 36.79 23.91
N GLU A 62 3.09 36.91 25.12
CA GLU A 62 4.13 35.99 25.60
C GLU A 62 3.63 34.55 25.73
N PHE A 63 2.41 34.36 26.25
CA PHE A 63 1.80 33.05 26.38
C PHE A 63 1.57 32.41 25.01
N ASP A 64 1.02 33.18 24.06
CA ASP A 64 0.76 32.73 22.70
C ASP A 64 2.05 32.38 21.97
N SER A 65 3.10 33.21 22.10
CA SER A 65 4.43 32.93 21.57
C SER A 65 5.00 31.62 22.13
N LYS A 66 4.93 31.41 23.45
CA LYS A 66 5.36 30.17 24.10
C LYS A 66 4.58 28.96 23.60
N ARG A 67 3.25 29.09 23.42
CA ARG A 67 2.41 28.01 22.87
C ARG A 67 2.81 27.63 21.45
N VAL A 68 3.00 28.61 20.57
CA VAL A 68 3.40 28.37 19.18
C VAL A 68 4.80 27.73 19.13
N ALA A 69 5.74 28.22 19.93
CA ALA A 69 7.08 27.65 20.02
C ALA A 69 7.07 26.20 20.53
N GLN A 70 6.24 25.89 21.54
CA GLN A 70 6.08 24.53 22.04
C GLN A 70 5.47 23.59 20.98
N ALA A 71 4.43 24.03 20.26
CA ALA A 71 3.84 23.26 19.18
C ALA A 71 4.84 23.01 18.04
N ALA A 72 5.61 24.03 17.65
CA ALA A 72 6.66 23.89 16.65
C ALA A 72 7.79 22.94 17.09
N ARG A 73 8.18 22.98 18.36
CA ARG A 73 9.17 22.05 18.94
C ARG A 73 8.66 20.61 18.94
N ALA A 74 7.41 20.39 19.33
CA ALA A 74 6.78 19.07 19.33
C ALA A 74 6.74 18.48 17.92
N ALA A 75 6.30 19.26 16.92
CA ALA A 75 6.26 18.83 15.52
C ALA A 75 7.64 18.45 14.97
N ARG A 76 8.69 19.23 15.32
CA ARG A 76 10.07 18.89 14.92
C ARG A 76 10.54 17.58 15.55
N PHE A 77 10.23 17.36 16.82
CA PHE A 77 10.61 16.13 17.53
C PHE A 77 9.89 14.91 16.97
N GLU A 78 8.60 15.02 16.62
CA GLU A 78 7.82 13.97 15.99
C GLU A 78 8.43 13.54 14.63
N GLY A 79 8.87 14.49 13.81
CA GLY A 79 9.57 14.20 12.57
C GLY A 79 10.88 13.41 12.77
N LEU A 80 11.64 13.73 13.80
CA LEU A 80 12.88 13.01 14.15
C LEU A 80 12.61 11.60 14.70
N ASP A 81 11.55 11.44 15.50
CA ASP A 81 11.14 10.15 16.05
C ASP A 81 10.70 9.16 14.97
N ASN A 82 9.95 9.63 13.97
CA ASN A 82 9.56 8.82 12.82
C ASN A 82 10.78 8.29 12.04
N LYS A 83 11.78 9.14 11.80
CA LYS A 83 13.02 8.74 11.11
C LYS A 83 13.82 7.73 11.94
N ARG A 84 13.93 7.93 13.25
CA ARG A 84 14.62 7.01 14.16
C ARG A 84 13.93 5.64 14.20
N LYS A 85 12.60 5.61 14.31
CA LYS A 85 11.80 4.37 14.27
C LYS A 85 11.92 3.63 12.94
N ALA A 86 11.97 4.36 11.82
CA ALA A 86 12.18 3.75 10.51
C ALA A 86 13.55 3.06 10.42
N MET A 87 14.64 3.74 10.85
CA MET A 87 15.96 3.12 10.86
C MET A 87 16.05 1.92 11.80
N THR A 88 15.41 2.01 12.97
CA THR A 88 15.39 0.90 13.95
C THR A 88 14.69 -0.33 13.38
N ARG A 89 13.51 -0.16 12.76
CA ARG A 89 12.81 -1.28 12.10
C ARG A 89 13.59 -1.87 10.93
N ASP A 90 14.24 -1.03 10.13
CA ASP A 90 15.07 -1.50 9.02
C ASP A 90 16.25 -2.35 9.50
N LEU A 91 16.89 -1.93 10.61
CA LEU A 91 17.96 -2.69 11.25
C LEU A 91 17.44 -4.02 11.82
N GLU A 92 16.36 -3.99 12.62
CA GLU A 92 15.74 -5.19 13.19
C GLU A 92 15.27 -6.17 12.10
N ALA A 93 14.68 -5.68 11.01
CA ALA A 93 14.21 -6.52 9.92
C ALA A 93 15.37 -7.26 9.22
N ARG A 94 16.53 -6.59 9.06
CA ARG A 94 17.74 -7.24 8.52
C ARG A 94 18.26 -8.32 9.45
N GLU A 95 18.34 -8.04 10.75
CA GLU A 95 18.77 -9.01 11.75
C GLU A 95 17.84 -10.22 11.80
N GLN A 96 16.52 -9.98 11.81
CA GLN A 96 15.52 -11.06 11.79
C GLN A 96 15.58 -11.88 10.51
N ALA A 97 15.76 -11.25 9.34
CA ALA A 97 15.89 -11.96 8.07
C ALA A 97 17.12 -12.88 8.05
N TYR A 98 18.26 -12.40 8.57
CA TYR A 98 19.48 -13.19 8.68
C TYR A 98 19.29 -14.41 9.60
N LEU A 99 18.75 -14.20 10.80
CA LEU A 99 18.48 -15.29 11.75
C LEU A 99 17.47 -16.30 11.20
N LYS A 100 16.43 -15.82 10.51
CA LYS A 100 15.45 -16.68 9.84
C LYS A 100 16.10 -17.53 8.74
N GLN A 101 16.94 -16.93 7.89
CA GLN A 101 17.64 -17.68 6.85
C GLN A 101 18.56 -18.76 7.44
N GLN A 102 19.29 -18.45 8.51
CA GLN A 102 20.16 -19.40 9.18
C GLN A 102 19.37 -20.56 9.80
N THR A 103 18.31 -20.26 10.54
CA THR A 103 17.45 -21.28 11.17
C THR A 103 16.73 -22.15 10.14
N GLU A 104 16.21 -21.57 9.06
CA GLU A 104 15.61 -22.33 7.95
C GLU A 104 16.63 -23.25 7.27
N SER A 105 17.86 -22.80 7.09
CA SER A 105 18.93 -23.64 6.51
C SER A 105 19.26 -24.82 7.42
N LEU A 106 19.37 -24.59 8.73
CA LEU A 106 19.57 -25.66 9.71
C LEU A 106 18.41 -26.66 9.72
N GLN A 107 17.16 -26.16 9.67
CA GLN A 107 15.98 -27.01 9.61
C GLN A 107 15.92 -27.82 8.31
N LYS A 108 16.25 -27.22 7.15
CA LYS A 108 16.34 -27.93 5.86
C LYS A 108 17.38 -29.04 5.93
N ASN A 109 18.58 -28.74 6.44
CA ASN A 109 19.63 -29.74 6.59
C ASN A 109 19.22 -30.87 7.53
N ALA A 110 18.54 -30.57 8.64
CA ALA A 110 18.01 -31.59 9.54
C ALA A 110 16.93 -32.46 8.88
N LYS A 111 16.07 -31.89 8.04
CA LYS A 111 15.07 -32.64 7.25
C LYS A 111 15.74 -33.56 6.23
N ILE A 112 16.75 -33.06 5.52
CA ILE A 112 17.51 -33.85 4.54
C ILE A 112 18.11 -35.08 5.22
N ARG A 113 18.81 -34.90 6.35
CA ARG A 113 19.37 -36.01 7.14
C ARG A 113 18.33 -37.06 7.52
N LYS A 114 17.18 -36.62 8.05
CA LYS A 114 16.07 -37.54 8.40
C LYS A 114 15.54 -38.31 7.19
N LEU A 115 15.42 -37.67 6.04
CA LEU A 115 14.97 -38.33 4.82
C LEU A 115 15.97 -39.38 4.32
N ASP A 116 17.26 -39.08 4.42
CA ASP A 116 18.32 -40.01 4.02
C ASP A 116 18.39 -41.22 4.96
N ASP A 117 18.19 -41.02 6.27
CA ASP A 117 18.08 -42.10 7.25
C ASP A 117 16.91 -43.05 6.93
N ILE A 118 15.74 -42.49 6.58
CA ILE A 118 14.55 -43.27 6.20
C ILE A 118 14.83 -44.08 4.92
N LYS A 119 15.45 -43.47 3.91
CA LYS A 119 15.81 -44.15 2.66
C LYS A 119 16.79 -45.29 2.91
N ALA A 120 17.82 -45.06 3.73
CA ALA A 120 18.82 -46.05 4.07
C ALA A 120 18.21 -47.25 4.83
N ALA A 121 17.35 -46.97 5.80
CA ALA A 121 16.60 -48.02 6.52
C ALA A 121 15.72 -48.83 5.56
N GLY A 122 15.02 -48.17 4.63
CA GLY A 122 14.21 -48.82 3.61
C GLY A 122 15.03 -49.69 2.64
N LEU A 123 16.20 -49.21 2.20
CA LEU A 123 17.11 -49.97 1.34
C LEU A 123 17.65 -51.22 2.05
N LYS A 124 18.05 -51.08 3.31
CA LYS A 124 18.53 -52.19 4.14
C LYS A 124 17.45 -53.26 4.33
N LEU A 125 16.20 -52.85 4.55
CA LEU A 125 15.06 -53.77 4.65
C LEU A 125 14.83 -54.55 3.35
N ARG A 126 14.91 -53.87 2.19
CA ARG A 126 14.80 -54.52 0.87
C ARG A 126 15.94 -55.50 0.61
N GLN A 127 17.17 -55.11 0.91
CA GLN A 127 18.35 -56.00 0.78
C GLN A 127 18.20 -57.25 1.67
N ALA A 128 17.78 -57.07 2.92
CA ALA A 128 17.52 -58.18 3.84
C ALA A 128 16.45 -59.13 3.28
N ARG A 129 15.34 -58.60 2.75
CA ARG A 129 14.29 -59.40 2.10
C ARG A 129 14.83 -60.19 0.91
N MET A 130 15.55 -59.53 -0.01
CA MET A 130 16.15 -60.20 -1.17
C MET A 130 17.12 -61.31 -0.75
N SER A 131 17.94 -61.07 0.28
CA SER A 131 18.88 -62.08 0.80
C SER A 131 18.20 -63.25 1.51
N ALA A 132 17.06 -63.02 2.15
CA ALA A 132 16.25 -64.07 2.76
C ALA A 132 15.57 -64.93 1.69
N GLU A 133 15.02 -64.29 0.64
CA GLU A 133 14.43 -64.96 -0.52
C GLU A 133 15.47 -65.80 -1.27
N SER A 134 16.70 -65.30 -1.46
CA SER A 134 17.78 -66.07 -2.10
C SER A 134 18.29 -67.23 -1.25
N ASN A 135 18.33 -67.09 0.08
CA ASN A 135 18.71 -68.19 0.99
C ASN A 135 17.66 -69.31 1.01
N LEU A 136 16.40 -69.02 0.66
CA LEU A 136 15.34 -70.01 0.53
C LEU A 136 15.33 -70.73 -0.83
N ALA A 137 16.13 -70.27 -1.80
CA ALA A 137 16.12 -70.73 -3.19
C ALA A 137 17.18 -71.80 -3.55
N ASN A 138 17.66 -72.59 -2.58
CA ASN A 138 18.43 -73.82 -2.86
C ASN A 138 17.48 -75.03 -3.01
N PRO A 139 17.61 -75.87 -4.06
CA PRO A 139 16.56 -76.80 -4.46
C PRO A 139 16.54 -78.10 -3.64
N VAL A 140 15.37 -78.45 -3.10
CA VAL A 140 14.92 -79.84 -2.96
C VAL A 140 14.25 -80.23 -4.29
N PRO A 141 14.59 -81.38 -4.93
CA PRO A 141 13.99 -81.74 -6.21
C PRO A 141 12.66 -82.46 -6.00
N THR A 142 11.62 -82.11 -6.75
CA THR A 142 10.57 -83.03 -7.22
C THR A 142 9.66 -82.38 -8.28
N THR A 143 9.89 -82.78 -9.52
CA THR A 143 8.92 -83.21 -10.56
C THR A 143 7.57 -82.48 -10.78
N THR A 144 7.44 -82.00 -12.04
CA THR A 144 6.28 -82.16 -12.96
C THR A 144 5.02 -81.33 -12.71
N THR A 145 4.67 -80.42 -13.63
CA THR A 145 3.53 -80.52 -14.60
C THR A 145 3.41 -79.20 -15.39
N SER A 146 2.91 -79.32 -16.62
CA SER A 146 2.59 -78.36 -17.69
C SER A 146 1.90 -77.05 -17.23
N ASP A 147 1.85 -75.93 -17.96
CA ASP A 147 1.48 -75.75 -19.36
C ASP A 147 1.89 -74.36 -19.89
N THR A 148 1.76 -74.24 -21.20
CA THR A 148 2.24 -73.18 -22.09
C THR A 148 1.26 -71.99 -22.15
N LEU A 149 1.74 -70.73 -22.15
CA LEU A 149 1.08 -69.56 -22.78
C LEU A 149 2.08 -68.40 -22.97
N PRO A 150 2.06 -67.67 -24.11
CA PRO A 150 3.15 -66.78 -24.50
C PRO A 150 2.94 -65.30 -24.12
N THR A 151 4.06 -64.68 -23.74
CA THR A 151 4.68 -63.44 -24.28
C THR A 151 3.89 -62.13 -24.45
N SER A 152 4.62 -61.06 -24.10
CA SER A 152 4.54 -59.62 -24.47
C SER A 152 3.43 -58.80 -23.80
N SER A 153 3.76 -57.91 -22.86
CA SER A 153 4.41 -56.60 -23.03
C SER A 153 3.57 -55.62 -23.86
N GLU A 154 2.96 -54.64 -23.18
CA GLU A 154 2.96 -53.24 -23.64
C GLU A 154 2.44 -52.32 -22.54
N MET A 155 3.32 -51.42 -22.11
CA MET A 155 2.97 -50.22 -21.35
C MET A 155 2.40 -49.18 -22.33
N PRO A 156 1.27 -48.52 -22.04
CA PRO A 156 0.84 -47.40 -22.86
C PRO A 156 1.67 -46.16 -22.52
N THR A 157 2.48 -45.71 -23.49
CA THR A 157 2.94 -44.33 -23.58
C THR A 157 1.79 -43.41 -24.00
N PRO A 158 1.47 -42.32 -23.30
CA PRO A 158 0.66 -41.26 -23.89
C PRO A 158 1.54 -40.37 -24.78
N SER A 159 1.23 -40.45 -26.06
CA SER A 159 1.69 -39.61 -27.16
C SER A 159 1.43 -38.12 -26.91
N SER A 160 2.51 -37.35 -27.02
CA SER A 160 2.61 -36.03 -27.65
C SER A 160 1.30 -35.26 -27.92
N PHE A 161 0.98 -34.33 -27.02
CA PHE A 161 0.24 -33.13 -27.41
C PHE A 161 1.19 -32.19 -28.16
N THR A 162 0.93 -31.97 -29.44
CA THR A 162 1.57 -30.91 -30.23
C THR A 162 0.92 -29.57 -29.91
N SER A 163 1.41 -28.89 -28.87
CA SER A 163 1.12 -27.46 -28.69
C SER A 163 2.03 -26.64 -29.60
N LYS A 164 1.43 -25.93 -30.56
CA LYS A 164 2.07 -24.80 -31.26
C LYS A 164 2.73 -23.87 -30.23
N PRO A 165 3.92 -23.31 -30.50
CA PRO A 165 4.47 -22.28 -29.65
C PRO A 165 3.62 -21.02 -29.82
N VAL A 166 2.75 -20.75 -28.86
CA VAL A 166 2.19 -19.41 -28.66
C VAL A 166 3.30 -18.62 -28.00
N GLU A 167 3.85 -17.66 -28.72
CA GLU A 167 4.69 -16.61 -28.14
C GLU A 167 3.93 -15.97 -26.98
N SER A 168 4.26 -16.34 -25.75
CA SER A 168 3.83 -15.58 -24.58
C SER A 168 4.56 -14.25 -24.61
N CYS A 169 3.98 -13.21 -25.23
CA CYS A 169 4.41 -11.82 -25.01
C CYS A 169 4.28 -11.58 -23.51
N ASP A 170 5.40 -11.31 -22.87
CA ASP A 170 5.47 -10.80 -21.52
C ASP A 170 4.54 -9.57 -21.44
N THR A 171 3.39 -9.69 -20.78
CA THR A 171 2.25 -8.75 -20.87
C THR A 171 2.64 -7.30 -20.57
N LEU A 172 3.71 -7.10 -19.81
CA LEU A 172 4.28 -5.79 -19.50
C LEU A 172 4.90 -5.09 -20.73
N GLN A 173 5.58 -5.83 -21.61
CA GLN A 173 6.21 -5.29 -22.82
C GLN A 173 5.18 -4.81 -23.85
N CYS A 174 3.97 -5.35 -23.76
CA CYS A 174 2.83 -5.02 -24.60
C CYS A 174 1.96 -3.86 -24.00
N THR A 175 2.42 -3.16 -22.94
CA THR A 175 1.62 -2.17 -22.18
C THR A 175 2.21 -0.73 -22.15
N LEU A 176 1.36 0.28 -22.37
CA LEU A 176 1.68 1.71 -22.25
C LEU A 176 0.93 2.40 -21.10
N ARG A 177 1.60 3.33 -20.41
CA ARG A 177 1.01 4.21 -19.39
C ARG A 177 0.83 5.62 -19.96
N PHE A 178 -0.35 6.18 -19.74
CA PHE A 178 -0.75 7.53 -20.14
C PHE A 178 -0.97 8.39 -18.91
N LYS A 179 -0.44 9.62 -18.89
CA LYS A 179 -0.67 10.59 -17.81
C LYS A 179 -1.03 11.96 -18.40
N TRP A 180 -2.13 12.54 -17.97
CA TRP A 180 -2.58 13.85 -18.45
C TRP A 180 -3.19 14.69 -17.33
N THR A 181 -3.43 15.96 -17.61
CA THR A 181 -4.14 16.88 -16.72
C THR A 181 -5.55 17.12 -17.26
N LYS A 182 -6.59 16.97 -16.43
CA LYS A 182 -8.00 17.09 -16.87
C LYS A 182 -8.33 18.44 -17.52
N LYS A 183 -7.64 19.51 -17.10
CA LYS A 183 -7.79 20.85 -17.72
C LYS A 183 -7.31 20.93 -19.17
N LYS A 184 -6.31 20.12 -19.54
CA LYS A 184 -5.67 20.17 -20.86
C LYS A 184 -6.29 19.17 -21.85
N LEU A 185 -6.88 18.09 -21.34
CA LEU A 185 -7.69 17.14 -22.11
C LEU A 185 -8.99 16.85 -21.35
N PRO A 186 -10.06 17.62 -21.59
CA PRO A 186 -11.40 17.24 -21.16
C PRO A 186 -11.89 16.04 -22.02
N GLY A 187 -12.60 15.09 -21.40
CA GLY A 187 -13.18 13.95 -22.12
C GLY A 187 -12.28 12.72 -22.31
N LEU A 188 -11.24 12.52 -21.50
CA LEU A 188 -10.54 11.22 -21.38
C LEU A 188 -10.94 10.51 -20.08
N GLU A 189 -12.23 10.47 -19.78
CA GLU A 189 -12.71 9.88 -18.52
C GLU A 189 -13.28 8.48 -18.72
N THR A 190 -13.71 8.14 -19.94
CA THR A 190 -14.23 6.81 -20.26
C THR A 190 -13.22 5.98 -21.05
N VAL A 191 -13.38 4.66 -20.96
CA VAL A 191 -12.60 3.68 -21.72
C VAL A 191 -12.81 3.88 -23.22
N GLU A 192 -14.05 4.18 -23.60
CA GLU A 192 -14.47 4.43 -24.98
C GLU A 192 -13.74 5.63 -25.56
N ASP A 193 -13.72 6.77 -24.87
CA ASP A 193 -13.04 8.00 -25.34
C ASP A 193 -11.55 7.79 -25.61
N LEU A 194 -10.87 7.04 -24.73
CA LEU A 194 -9.46 6.71 -24.88
C LEU A 194 -9.23 5.77 -26.06
N SER A 195 -10.06 4.75 -26.21
CA SER A 195 -10.00 3.81 -27.33
C SER A 195 -10.26 4.49 -28.68
N THR A 196 -11.29 5.33 -28.77
CA THR A 196 -11.64 6.06 -30.00
C THR A 196 -10.55 7.05 -30.34
N ARG A 197 -9.95 7.73 -29.36
CA ARG A 197 -8.86 8.66 -29.62
C ARG A 197 -7.60 7.96 -30.15
N ILE A 198 -7.25 6.80 -29.59
CA ILE A 198 -6.12 6.00 -30.09
C ILE A 198 -6.38 5.58 -31.55
N CYS A 199 -7.58 5.08 -31.85
CA CYS A 199 -7.94 4.63 -33.20
C CYS A 199 -8.08 5.77 -34.21
N CYS A 200 -8.62 6.92 -33.80
CA CYS A 200 -8.76 8.10 -34.67
C CYS A 200 -7.42 8.79 -34.93
N SER A 201 -6.48 8.77 -33.97
CA SER A 201 -5.16 9.34 -34.17
C SER A 201 -4.28 8.45 -35.04
N CYS A 202 -4.37 7.12 -34.90
CA CYS A 202 -3.53 6.20 -35.66
C CYS A 202 -4.40 5.27 -36.53
N SER A 203 -4.50 5.55 -37.83
CA SER A 203 -5.26 4.73 -38.80
C SER A 203 -4.79 3.28 -38.92
N SER A 204 -3.65 2.94 -38.31
CA SER A 204 -3.09 1.60 -38.28
C SER A 204 -3.50 0.77 -37.06
N ILE A 205 -4.25 1.36 -36.12
CA ILE A 205 -4.69 0.70 -34.89
C ILE A 205 -6.20 0.77 -34.81
N THR A 206 -6.83 -0.39 -34.70
CA THR A 206 -8.27 -0.54 -34.54
C THR A 206 -8.62 -0.88 -33.09
N SER A 207 -9.91 -0.76 -32.73
CA SER A 207 -10.37 -1.12 -31.38
C SER A 207 -10.12 -2.59 -31.05
N SER A 208 -10.01 -3.45 -32.07
CA SER A 208 -9.68 -4.88 -31.91
C SER A 208 -8.21 -5.14 -31.58
N ASP A 209 -7.33 -4.15 -31.70
CA ASP A 209 -5.89 -4.28 -31.42
C ASP A 209 -5.55 -3.97 -29.95
N ILE A 210 -6.51 -3.38 -29.23
CA ILE A 210 -6.42 -3.05 -27.82
C ILE A 210 -6.96 -4.25 -27.02
N GLU A 211 -6.17 -4.75 -26.09
CA GLU A 211 -6.51 -5.91 -25.26
C GLU A 211 -7.22 -5.48 -23.97
N SER A 212 -6.73 -4.44 -23.30
CA SER A 212 -7.37 -3.89 -22.10
C SER A 212 -7.00 -2.43 -21.87
N ILE A 213 -7.92 -1.68 -21.26
CA ILE A 213 -7.71 -0.29 -20.82
C ILE A 213 -8.14 -0.19 -19.37
N VAL A 214 -7.26 0.32 -18.51
CA VAL A 214 -7.55 0.61 -17.10
C VAL A 214 -7.33 2.10 -16.86
N ILE A 215 -8.39 2.82 -16.48
CA ILE A 215 -8.34 4.25 -16.17
C ILE A 215 -8.44 4.46 -14.67
N SER A 216 -7.55 5.27 -14.13
CA SER A 216 -7.60 5.76 -12.75
C SER A 216 -7.65 7.29 -12.75
N THR A 217 -8.85 7.84 -12.67
CA THR A 217 -9.05 9.26 -12.38
C THR A 217 -9.39 9.43 -10.90
N LYS A 218 -8.50 10.07 -10.13
CA LYS A 218 -8.79 10.43 -8.73
C LYS A 218 -9.80 11.58 -8.72
N ASN A 219 -11.09 11.26 -8.56
CA ASN A 219 -12.08 12.24 -8.14
C ASN A 219 -11.99 12.34 -6.61
N SER A 220 -11.47 13.47 -6.11
CA SER A 220 -11.56 13.77 -4.67
C SER A 220 -13.00 14.18 -4.36
N SER A 221 -13.87 13.20 -4.10
CA SER A 221 -15.14 13.42 -3.44
C SER A 221 -14.92 13.34 -1.92
N THR A 222 -14.75 14.50 -1.31
CA THR A 222 -15.12 14.69 0.11
C THR A 222 -16.51 15.32 0.09
N GLU A 223 -17.53 14.52 0.37
CA GLU A 223 -18.85 15.04 0.73
C GLU A 223 -18.75 15.63 2.13
N ASP A 224 -19.01 16.93 2.19
CA ASP A 224 -18.93 17.76 3.37
C ASP A 224 -20.36 17.93 3.91
N THR A 225 -20.67 17.34 5.06
CA THR A 225 -21.94 17.60 5.77
C THR A 225 -21.73 18.72 6.78
N GLY A 226 -22.07 19.94 6.38
CA GLY A 226 -22.72 20.96 7.21
C GLY A 226 -21.94 21.57 8.38
N GLY A 227 -21.38 22.77 8.17
CA GLY A 227 -20.98 23.67 9.25
C GLY A 227 -20.67 25.08 8.74
N ALA A 228 -21.56 26.03 9.05
CA ALA A 228 -21.62 27.35 8.44
C ALA A 228 -20.50 28.35 8.84
N LYS A 229 -20.02 29.09 7.82
CA LYS A 229 -19.73 30.54 7.75
C LYS A 229 -18.64 31.19 8.66
N LEU A 230 -17.57 31.71 8.03
CA LEU A 230 -17.27 33.14 7.75
C LEU A 230 -15.76 33.46 7.78
N GLY A 231 -15.31 34.26 6.78
CA GLY A 231 -14.12 35.11 6.87
C GLY A 231 -12.94 34.70 6.00
N GLY A 232 -12.69 35.44 4.90
CA GLY A 232 -11.74 35.10 3.86
C GLY A 232 -10.26 35.43 4.13
N THR A 233 -9.39 34.92 3.25
CA THR A 233 -8.37 35.67 2.49
C THR A 233 -7.58 34.71 1.60
N THR A 234 -7.54 35.04 0.30
CA THR A 234 -6.50 34.75 -0.71
C THR A 234 -5.76 33.41 -0.68
N GLY A 235 -6.07 32.56 -1.67
CA GLY A 235 -5.23 31.45 -2.09
C GLY A 235 -5.91 30.58 -3.13
N THR A 236 -5.90 30.99 -4.40
CA THR A 236 -6.38 30.16 -5.52
C THR A 236 -5.41 29.00 -5.74
N LEU A 237 -5.50 27.96 -4.92
CA LEU A 237 -4.82 26.70 -5.16
C LEU A 237 -5.69 25.86 -6.08
N SER A 238 -5.52 26.04 -7.39
CA SER A 238 -6.20 25.21 -8.37
C SER A 238 -5.60 23.80 -8.34
N SER A 239 -6.22 22.89 -7.60
CA SER A 239 -5.87 21.47 -7.62
C SER A 239 -6.10 20.91 -9.02
N SER A 240 -5.03 20.87 -9.83
CA SER A 240 -5.04 20.26 -11.15
C SER A 240 -5.31 18.75 -11.02
N LYS A 241 -6.57 18.34 -11.23
CA LYS A 241 -6.94 16.92 -11.28
C LYS A 241 -6.14 16.25 -12.40
N LYS A 242 -5.36 15.22 -12.06
CA LYS A 242 -4.55 14.42 -12.99
C LYS A 242 -5.28 13.12 -13.32
N GLY A 243 -5.23 12.71 -14.58
CA GLY A 243 -5.69 11.40 -15.05
C GLY A 243 -4.51 10.47 -15.30
N THR A 244 -4.69 9.18 -15.08
CA THR A 244 -3.73 8.16 -15.50
C THR A 244 -4.48 6.98 -16.08
N ALA A 245 -3.99 6.43 -17.19
CA ALA A 245 -4.50 5.19 -17.79
C ALA A 245 -3.36 4.25 -18.14
N VAL A 246 -3.68 2.98 -18.23
CA VAL A 246 -2.81 1.90 -18.69
C VAL A 246 -3.52 1.17 -19.82
N VAL A 247 -2.87 1.02 -20.96
CA VAL A 247 -3.42 0.38 -22.16
C VAL A 247 -2.51 -0.77 -22.56
N CYS A 248 -3.08 -1.97 -22.66
CA CYS A 248 -2.42 -3.17 -23.18
C CYS A 248 -2.81 -3.40 -24.64
N PHE A 249 -1.82 -3.65 -25.49
CA PHE A 249 -2.02 -4.01 -26.90
C PHE A 249 -1.77 -5.50 -27.09
N LYS A 250 -2.44 -6.10 -28.08
CA LYS A 250 -2.28 -7.54 -28.39
C LYS A 250 -0.88 -7.93 -28.87
N SER A 251 -0.04 -6.97 -29.28
CA SER A 251 1.31 -7.23 -29.74
C SER A 251 2.27 -6.09 -29.40
N ILE A 252 3.51 -6.45 -29.09
CA ILE A 252 4.60 -5.52 -28.82
C ILE A 252 4.88 -4.61 -30.02
N ALA A 253 4.69 -5.11 -31.25
CA ALA A 253 4.89 -4.32 -32.47
C ALA A 253 3.86 -3.18 -32.56
N LEU A 254 2.61 -3.44 -32.18
CA LEU A 254 1.53 -2.44 -32.16
C LEU A 254 1.77 -1.40 -31.06
N CYS A 255 2.15 -1.85 -29.86
CA CYS A 255 2.57 -0.99 -28.75
C CYS A 255 3.71 -0.04 -29.18
N ASN A 256 4.76 -0.58 -29.81
CA ASN A 256 5.91 0.21 -30.25
C ASN A 256 5.55 1.23 -31.33
N ARG A 257 4.73 0.82 -32.31
CA ARG A 257 4.27 1.69 -33.39
C ARG A 257 3.44 2.85 -32.86
N PHE A 258 2.53 2.59 -31.94
CA PHE A 258 1.76 3.66 -31.29
C PHE A 258 2.64 4.58 -30.45
N PHE A 259 3.59 4.02 -29.71
CA PHE A 259 4.48 4.80 -28.85
C PHE A 259 5.32 5.81 -29.62
N GLU A 260 5.89 5.42 -30.77
CA GLU A 260 6.63 6.37 -31.62
C GLU A 260 5.68 7.38 -32.26
N PHE A 261 4.53 6.93 -32.77
CA PHE A 261 3.51 7.83 -33.31
C PHE A 261 3.07 8.91 -32.30
N ALA A 262 2.84 8.53 -31.04
CA ALA A 262 2.39 9.45 -29.99
C ALA A 262 3.47 10.46 -29.55
N LYS A 263 4.75 10.24 -29.86
CA LYS A 263 5.81 11.24 -29.65
C LYS A 263 5.82 12.29 -30.75
N ASP A 264 5.56 11.87 -31.99
CA ASP A 264 5.64 12.73 -33.16
C ASP A 264 4.35 13.53 -33.39
N ASP A 265 3.20 13.01 -32.96
CA ASP A 265 1.91 13.66 -33.16
C ASP A 265 1.64 14.78 -32.12
N PRO A 266 1.47 16.05 -32.53
CA PRO A 266 1.18 17.16 -31.63
C PRO A 266 -0.14 16.99 -30.86
N SER A 267 -1.06 16.15 -31.32
CA SER A 267 -2.34 15.86 -30.66
C SER A 267 -2.18 15.17 -29.30
N TRP A 268 -1.01 14.57 -29.03
CA TRP A 268 -0.64 13.88 -27.79
C TRP A 268 0.32 14.68 -26.91
N SER A 269 0.75 15.89 -27.31
CA SER A 269 1.70 16.75 -26.56
C SER A 269 1.30 17.06 -25.11
N ASN A 270 0.00 17.01 -24.80
CA ASN A 270 -0.54 17.24 -23.47
C ASN A 270 -0.74 15.95 -22.63
N CYS A 271 -0.29 14.81 -23.15
CA CYS A 271 -0.34 13.50 -22.52
C CYS A 271 1.07 12.87 -22.50
N THR A 272 1.56 12.50 -21.32
CA THR A 272 2.82 11.77 -21.19
C THR A 272 2.57 10.29 -21.38
N VAL A 273 3.13 9.71 -22.44
CA VAL A 273 3.08 8.27 -22.73
C VAL A 273 4.41 7.62 -22.30
N THR A 274 4.37 6.52 -21.56
CA THR A 274 5.56 5.82 -21.05
C THR A 274 5.39 4.31 -21.19
N ARG A 275 6.44 3.61 -21.63
CA ARG A 275 6.45 2.14 -21.65
C ARG A 275 6.60 1.57 -20.24
N LEU A 276 5.90 0.47 -19.96
CA LEU A 276 6.09 -0.29 -18.74
C LEU A 276 7.07 -1.43 -19.00
N CYS A 277 8.36 -1.20 -18.74
CA CYS A 277 9.34 -2.29 -18.78
C CYS A 277 9.27 -3.10 -17.48
N PRO A 278 9.47 -4.44 -17.53
CA PRO A 278 9.73 -5.23 -16.34
C PRO A 278 11.02 -4.69 -15.70
N THR A 279 10.91 -4.29 -14.43
CA THR A 279 12.06 -3.89 -13.62
C THR A 279 13.03 -5.05 -13.53
N SER A 280 14.26 -4.86 -14.03
CA SER A 280 15.42 -5.70 -13.73
C SER A 280 15.75 -5.68 -12.25
#